data_AF-A0A3D1G8Q9-F1
#
_entry.id   AF-A0A3D1G8Q9-F1
#
_cell.length_a   1.000
_cell.length_b   1.000
_cell.length_c   1.000
_cell.angle_alpha   90.00
_cell.angle_beta   90.00
_cell.angle_gamma   90.00
#
_symmetry.space_group_name_H-M   'P 1'
#
loop_
_entity.id
_entity.type
_entity.pdbx_description
1 polymer ?
#
loop_
_entity_poly.entity_id
_entity_poly.type
_entity_poly.pdbx_seq_one_letter_code
_entity_poly.pdbx_strand_id
1 'polypeptide(L)' 'MAATESTMLKLGTEAPDFKLPIVTGGILNLHSYAQRSNGFVIAFICNHCPY' A
#
# COMPACT_ATOMS: atom_id res chain seq x y z
N MET A 1 3.59 17.73 11.82
CA MET A 1 3.55 16.56 12.72
C MET A 1 2.33 15.75 12.33
N ALA A 2 2.39 14.42 12.38
CA ALA A 2 1.22 13.61 12.04
C ALA A 2 0.13 13.79 13.10
N ALA A 3 -1.14 13.69 12.71
CA ALA A 3 -2.26 13.63 13.66
C ALA A 3 -2.19 12.35 14.52
N THR A 4 -1.87 11.24 13.85
CA THR A 4 -1.63 9.93 14.43
C THR A 4 -0.38 9.37 13.78
N GLU A 5 0.62 9.05 14.59
CA GLU A 5 1.89 8.49 14.11
C GLU A 5 1.70 7.07 13.58
N SER A 6 2.61 6.65 12.69
CA SER A 6 2.62 5.31 12.12
C SER A 6 2.79 4.24 13.21
N THR A 7 2.15 3.08 13.03
CA THR A 7 2.33 1.91 13.91
C THR A 7 3.70 1.23 13.73
N MET A 8 4.43 1.59 12.67
CA MET A 8 5.78 1.10 12.35
C MET A 8 5.90 -0.42 12.41
N LEU A 9 5.37 -1.10 11.37
CA LEU A 9 5.58 -2.54 11.21
C LEU A 9 7.06 -2.90 11.27
N LYS A 10 7.39 -4.01 11.94
CA LYS A 10 8.76 -4.49 12.07
C LYS A 10 9.35 -4.76 10.68
N LEU A 11 10.60 -4.38 10.46
CA LEU A 11 11.31 -4.72 9.22
C LEU A 11 11.39 -6.24 9.04
N GLY A 12 11.20 -6.69 7.80
CA GLY A 12 11.08 -8.11 7.46
C GLY A 12 9.68 -8.70 7.67
N THR A 13 8.70 -7.91 8.13
CA THR A 13 7.30 -8.33 8.10
C THR A 13 6.85 -8.56 6.66
N GLU A 14 6.31 -9.74 6.37
CA GLU A 14 5.76 -10.04 5.05
C GLU A 14 4.58 -9.11 4.74
N ALA A 15 4.54 -8.59 3.52
CA ALA A 15 3.46 -7.73 3.08
C ALA A 15 2.15 -8.53 3.03
N PRO A 16 1.08 -8.09 3.73
CA PRO A 16 -0.22 -8.77 3.66
C PRO A 16 -0.76 -8.77 2.24
N ASP A 17 -1.32 -9.91 1.80
CA ASP A 17 -1.94 -9.98 0.49
C ASP A 17 -3.19 -9.08 0.42
N PHE A 18 -3.44 -8.52 -0.75
CA PHE A 18 -4.63 -7.71 -0.98
C PHE A 18 -5.12 -7.80 -2.41
N LYS A 19 -6.41 -7.53 -2.56
CA LYS A 19 -7.10 -7.46 -3.85
C LYS A 19 -8.03 -6.24 -3.81
N LEU A 20 -7.61 -5.16 -4.46
CA LEU A 20 -8.28 -3.86 -4.38
C LEU A 20 -8.71 -3.36 -5.77
N PRO A 21 -9.86 -2.67 -5.87
CA PRO A 21 -10.23 -1.98 -7.11
C PRO A 21 -9.30 -0.81 -7.39
N ILE A 22 -9.02 -0.57 -8.66
CA ILE A 22 -8.24 0.59 -9.10
C ILE A 22 -9.14 1.64 -9.73
N VAL A 23 -8.73 2.91 -9.65
CA VAL A 23 -9.51 4.07 -10.11
C VAL A 23 -9.82 4.05 -11.60
N THR A 24 -8.97 3.41 -12.42
CA THR A 24 -9.17 3.25 -13.87
C THR A 24 -10.05 2.06 -14.22
N GLY A 25 -10.63 1.37 -13.23
CA GLY A 25 -11.36 0.13 -13.41
C GLY A 25 -10.44 -1.10 -13.41
N GLY A 26 -11.00 -2.23 -12.96
CA GLY A 26 -10.25 -3.47 -12.74
C GLY A 26 -9.81 -3.67 -11.29
N ILE A 27 -8.99 -4.70 -11.08
CA ILE A 27 -8.54 -5.13 -9.76
C ILE A 27 -7.02 -5.26 -9.76
N LEU A 28 -6.36 -4.72 -8.73
CA LEU A 28 -4.95 -4.94 -8.45
C LEU A 28 -4.81 -5.97 -7.33
N ASN A 29 -3.99 -6.99 -7.60
CA ASN A 29 -3.60 -8.00 -6.62
C ASN A 29 -2.10 -7.87 -6.34
N LEU A 30 -1.71 -7.90 -5.06
CA LEU A 30 -0.31 -7.74 -4.66
C LEU A 30 0.57 -8.81 -5.29
N HIS A 31 0.20 -10.08 -5.19
CA HIS A 31 1.02 -11.20 -5.67
C HIS A 31 1.31 -11.12 -7.19
N SER A 32 0.29 -10.84 -8.02
CA SER A 32 0.50 -10.66 -9.46
C SER A 32 1.35 -9.44 -9.79
N TYR A 33 1.23 -8.37 -9.02
CA TYR A 33 2.02 -7.16 -9.21
C TYR A 33 3.48 -7.37 -8.73
N ALA A 34 3.66 -8.15 -7.67
CA ALA A 34 4.93 -8.45 -7.03
C ALA A 34 5.93 -9.15 -7.96
N GLN A 35 5.43 -9.88 -8.97
CA GLN A 35 6.26 -10.58 -9.94
C GLN A 35 6.85 -9.67 -11.03
N ARG A 36 6.47 -8.38 -11.08
CA ARG A 36 6.81 -7.47 -12.18
C ARG A 36 7.95 -6.50 -11.86
N SER A 37 8.41 -6.40 -10.62
CA SER A 37 9.44 -5.45 -10.19
C SER A 37 10.27 -5.99 -9.03
N ASN A 38 11.45 -5.42 -8.81
CA ASN A 38 12.34 -5.76 -7.69
C ASN A 38 11.88 -5.16 -6.34
N GLY A 39 10.87 -4.29 -6.35
CA GLY A 39 10.34 -3.64 -5.16
C GLY A 39 9.12 -2.79 -5.45
N PHE A 40 8.38 -2.49 -4.39
CA PHE A 40 7.10 -1.76 -4.43
C PHE A 40 7.02 -0.80 -3.26
N VAL A 41 6.29 0.30 -3.47
CA VAL A 41 5.95 1.26 -2.43
C VAL A 41 4.45 1.23 -2.23
N ILE A 42 4.01 1.06 -0.99
CA ILE A 42 2.61 1.17 -0.60
C ILE A 42 2.47 2.44 0.23
N ALA A 43 1.57 3.33 -0.20
CA ALA A 43 1.28 4.57 0.50
C ALA A 43 -0.21 4.60 0.88
N PHE A 44 -0.49 4.78 2.17
CA PHE A 44 -1.85 5.00 2.66
C PHE A 44 -2.11 6.51 2.68
N ILE A 45 -2.93 6.98 1.74
CA ILE A 45 -3.21 8.41 1.54
C ILE A 45 -4.71 8.67 1.41
N CYS A 46 -5.08 9.94 1.51
CA CYS A 46 -6.47 10.39 1.44
C CYS A 46 -6.55 11.71 0.65
N ASN A 47 -7.66 11.92 -0.08
CA ASN A 47 -7.78 13.04 -1.03
C ASN A 47 -7.85 14.43 -0.36
N HIS A 48 -8.23 14.49 0.91
CA HIS A 48 -8.52 15.74 1.61
C HIS A 48 -7.87 15.81 2.99
N CYS A 49 -6.78 15.07 3.17
CA CYS A 49 -6.03 15.09 4.41
C CYS A 49 -4.96 16.19 4.32
N PRO A 50 -4.90 17.12 5.29
CA PRO A 50 -3.87 18.16 5.34
C PRO A 50 -2.55 17.67 5.98
N TYR A 51 -2.44 16.37 6.27
CA TYR A 51 -1.28 15.71 6.88
C TYR A 51 -0.40 15.07 5.81
#